data_AF-A0A974PB38-F1
#
_entry.id   AF-A0A974PB38-F1
#
_cell.length_a   1.000
_cell.length_b   1.000
_cell.length_c   1.000
_cell.angle_alpha   90.00
_cell.angle_beta   90.00
_cell.angle_gamma   90.00
#
_symmetry.space_group_name_H-M   'P 1'
#
loop_
_entity.id
_entity.type
_entity.pdbx_description
1 polymer ?
#
loop_
_entity_poly.entity_id
_entity_poly.type
_entity_poly.pdbx_seq_one_letter_code
_entity_poly.pdbx_strand_id
1 'polypeptide(L)'
;MEEKFDDAPRKADQQEAGTNKQTGDNPKQKTTHPTHIVRVLKAFEMPVTTNEFGLIKSRFRQLIQKHHPDKGGTNEMTARLIHDYKILEEYFLKGDTLWKKDSLL
;
A
#
# COMPACT_ATOMS: atom_id res chain seq x y z
N MET A 1 -1.21 -33.00 -60.49
CA MET A 1 -0.24 -32.83 -59.40
C MET A 1 -0.93 -31.92 -58.39
N GLU A 2 -1.70 -32.56 -57.51
CA GLU A 2 -2.29 -31.94 -56.35
C GLU A 2 -1.21 -31.78 -55.30
N GLU A 3 -0.99 -30.56 -54.82
CA GLU A 3 -0.49 -30.37 -53.48
C GLU A 3 -1.18 -29.15 -52.88
N LYS A 4 -2.27 -29.43 -52.16
CA LYS A 4 -2.90 -28.53 -51.20
C LYS A 4 -2.03 -28.56 -49.95
N PHE A 5 -1.59 -27.40 -49.49
CA PHE A 5 -1.40 -27.16 -48.06
C PHE A 5 -2.00 -25.80 -47.72
N ASP A 6 -3.15 -25.91 -47.07
CA ASP A 6 -3.89 -24.87 -46.37
C ASP A 6 -2.98 -24.12 -45.38
N ASP A 7 -2.56 -22.90 -45.73
CA ASP A 7 -1.98 -21.96 -44.77
C ASP A 7 -3.08 -21.03 -44.26
N ALA A 8 -3.78 -21.50 -43.23
CA ALA A 8 -4.46 -20.64 -42.27
C ALA A 8 -3.61 -20.63 -41.00
N PRO A 9 -3.20 -19.46 -40.54
CA PRO A 9 -3.79 -18.96 -39.29
C PRO A 9 -3.95 -17.43 -39.38
N ARG A 10 -4.94 -16.75 -38.80
CA ARG A 10 -5.41 -16.86 -37.43
C ARG A 10 -6.57 -15.87 -37.32
N LYS A 11 -7.80 -16.35 -37.14
CA LYS A 11 -8.82 -15.54 -36.48
C LYS A 11 -8.64 -15.79 -34.98
N ALA A 12 -8.13 -14.79 -34.27
CA ALA A 12 -8.28 -14.64 -32.83
C ALA A 12 -8.81 -13.20 -32.67
N ASP A 13 -10.12 -13.07 -32.66
CA ASP A 13 -10.94 -13.13 -31.44
C ASP A 13 -10.86 -11.79 -30.70
N GLN A 14 -12.04 -11.18 -30.65
CA GLN A 14 -12.29 -9.93 -29.97
C GLN A 14 -12.31 -10.18 -28.46
N GLN A 15 -12.11 -9.10 -27.72
CA GLN A 15 -12.38 -8.94 -26.29
C GLN A 15 -11.30 -9.47 -25.36
N GLU A 16 -10.42 -8.57 -24.92
CA GLU A 16 -10.05 -8.56 -23.52
C GLU A 16 -10.16 -7.13 -22.94
N ALA A 17 -10.97 -7.07 -21.88
CA ALA A 17 -10.99 -6.09 -20.83
C ALA A 17 -11.40 -4.65 -21.20
N GLY A 18 -12.72 -4.47 -21.27
CA GLY A 18 -13.29 -3.39 -20.46
C GLY A 18 -12.76 -3.49 -19.04
N THR A 19 -11.94 -2.53 -18.63
CA THR A 19 -11.95 -2.07 -17.24
C THR A 19 -11.88 -0.57 -17.31
N ASN A 20 -13.08 -0.02 -17.39
CA ASN A 20 -13.47 1.18 -16.71
C ASN A 20 -12.68 1.33 -15.40
N LYS A 21 -11.55 2.04 -15.43
CA LYS A 21 -11.04 2.75 -14.25
C LYS A 21 -11.64 4.14 -14.26
N GLN A 22 -12.97 4.20 -14.24
CA GLN A 22 -13.64 5.14 -13.35
C GLN A 22 -13.19 4.78 -11.94
N THR A 23 -12.01 5.25 -11.55
CA THR A 23 -11.76 5.48 -10.13
C THR A 23 -12.61 6.69 -9.79
N GLY A 24 -13.90 6.45 -9.58
CA GLY A 24 -14.72 7.32 -8.78
C GLY A 24 -14.15 7.29 -7.38
N ASP A 25 -13.07 8.02 -7.13
CA ASP A 25 -12.66 8.32 -5.77
C ASP A 25 -13.49 9.52 -5.29
N ASN A 26 -14.74 9.17 -5.00
CA ASN A 26 -15.56 9.72 -3.93
C ASN A 26 -14.82 10.82 -3.11
N PRO A 27 -15.24 12.11 -3.11
CA PRO A 27 -14.63 13.15 -2.28
C PRO A 27 -15.01 13.02 -0.79
N LYS A 28 -15.06 11.79 -0.27
CA LYS A 28 -15.60 11.47 1.04
C LYS A 28 -14.43 11.04 1.91
N GLN A 29 -14.04 11.99 2.77
CA GLN A 29 -13.00 11.91 3.80
C GLN A 29 -11.60 12.22 3.27
N LYS A 30 -11.31 13.52 3.15
CA LYS A 30 -9.94 14.01 3.19
C LYS A 30 -9.38 13.75 4.61
N THR A 31 -9.03 12.51 4.93
CA THR A 31 -8.16 12.20 6.06
C THR A 31 -6.80 12.81 5.74
N THR A 32 -6.66 14.09 6.12
CA THR A 32 -5.46 14.87 5.87
C THR A 32 -4.48 14.53 6.97
N HIS A 33 -3.70 13.47 6.75
CA HIS A 33 -2.61 13.13 7.63
C HIS A 33 -1.57 14.26 7.63
N PRO A 34 -0.89 14.52 8.75
CA PRO A 34 0.19 15.50 8.78
C PRO A 34 1.30 15.10 7.80
N THR A 35 2.00 16.10 7.24
CA THR A 35 2.98 15.92 6.14
C THR A 35 4.03 14.85 6.43
N HIS A 36 4.43 14.68 7.69
CA HIS A 36 5.40 13.65 8.06
C HIS A 36 4.82 12.23 7.95
N ILE A 37 3.55 12.00 8.35
CA ILE A 37 2.86 10.70 8.21
C ILE A 37 2.68 10.35 6.74
N VAL A 38 2.32 11.34 5.92
CA VAL A 38 2.22 11.18 4.46
C VAL A 38 3.55 10.74 3.86
N ARG A 39 4.69 11.30 4.31
CA ARG A 39 6.02 10.88 3.87
C ARG A 39 6.33 9.44 4.27
N VAL A 40 5.99 9.06 5.50
CA VAL A 40 6.23 7.69 5.99
C VAL A 40 5.36 6.69 5.24
N LEU A 41 4.07 6.95 5.04
CA LEU A 41 3.19 6.07 4.26
C LEU A 41 3.68 5.90 2.82
N LYS A 42 4.18 6.98 2.19
CA LYS A 42 4.83 6.90 0.88
C LYS A 42 6.10 6.03 0.89
N ALA A 43 6.93 6.12 1.94
CA ALA A 43 8.12 5.28 2.08
C ALA A 43 7.76 3.78 2.22
N PHE A 44 6.57 3.48 2.73
CA PHE A 44 6.03 2.12 2.84
C PHE A 44 5.31 1.65 1.57
N GLU A 45 5.27 2.50 0.52
CA GLU A 45 4.52 2.29 -0.73
C GLU A 45 3.02 2.09 -0.48
N MET A 46 2.48 2.72 0.57
CA MET A 46 1.09 2.61 0.98
C MET A 46 0.27 3.84 0.55
N PRO A 47 -1.05 3.68 0.31
CA PRO A 47 -1.93 4.82 0.08
C PRO A 47 -1.88 5.79 1.26
N VAL A 48 -1.81 7.09 0.97
CA VAL A 48 -1.83 8.12 2.02
C VAL A 48 -3.20 8.23 2.69
N THR A 49 -4.25 7.68 2.08
CA THR A 49 -5.60 7.59 2.65
C THR A 49 -5.80 6.37 3.54
N THR A 50 -4.80 5.49 3.64
CA THR A 50 -4.88 4.27 4.45
C THR A 50 -5.05 4.63 5.93
N ASN A 51 -6.17 4.21 6.50
CA ASN A 51 -6.43 4.28 7.94
C ASN A 51 -6.40 2.89 8.62
N GLU A 52 -6.18 1.83 7.83
CA GLU A 52 -6.10 0.47 8.34
C GLU A 52 -4.70 0.18 8.90
N PHE A 53 -4.56 0.30 10.22
CA PHE A 53 -3.33 -0.03 10.92
C PHE A 53 -2.88 -1.49 10.69
N GLY A 54 -3.82 -2.41 10.51
CA GLY A 54 -3.52 -3.80 10.17
C GLY A 54 -2.74 -3.96 8.86
N LEU A 55 -3.09 -3.19 7.82
CA LEU A 55 -2.38 -3.18 6.55
C LEU A 55 -0.98 -2.58 6.69
N ILE A 56 -0.86 -1.49 7.44
CA ILE A 56 0.44 -0.84 7.74
C ILE A 56 1.38 -1.82 8.45
N LYS A 57 0.88 -2.53 9.47
CA LYS A 57 1.64 -3.55 10.21
C LYS A 57 2.03 -4.73 9.33
N SER A 58 1.15 -5.18 8.44
CA SER A 58 1.46 -6.24 7.48
C SER A 58 2.57 -5.81 6.51
N ARG A 59 2.47 -4.60 5.96
CA ARG A 59 3.48 -4.04 5.05
C ARG A 59 4.83 -3.83 5.74
N PHE A 60 4.82 -3.31 6.97
CA PHE A 60 6.01 -3.21 7.82
C PHE A 60 6.71 -4.57 7.96
N ARG A 61 5.97 -5.63 8.30
CA ARG A 61 6.53 -6.99 8.43
C ARG A 61 7.17 -7.47 7.13
N GLN A 62 6.53 -7.23 5.98
CA GLN A 62 7.11 -7.57 4.67
C GLN A 62 8.42 -6.81 4.41
N LEU A 63 8.46 -5.51 4.69
CA LEU A 63 9.66 -4.69 4.50
C LEU A 63 10.79 -5.11 5.44
N ILE A 64 10.49 -5.40 6.71
CA ILE A 64 11.48 -5.92 7.66
C ILE A 64 12.01 -7.26 7.20
N GLN A 65 11.17 -8.19 6.75
CA GLN A 65 11.64 -9.48 6.24
C GLN A 65 12.50 -9.34 4.99
N LYS A 66 12.20 -8.38 4.12
CA LYS A 66 12.96 -8.10 2.90
C LYS A 66 14.31 -7.42 3.18
N HIS A 67 14.34 -6.50 4.14
CA HIS A 67 15.53 -5.69 4.49
C HIS A 67 16.23 -6.16 5.76
N HIS A 68 15.89 -7.34 6.28
CA HIS A 68 16.54 -7.92 7.44
C HIS A 68 18.04 -8.15 7.13
N PRO A 69 18.96 -7.88 8.08
CA PRO A 69 20.39 -8.09 7.87
C PRO A 69 20.73 -9.53 7.45
N ASP A 70 20.00 -10.53 7.96
CA ASP A 70 20.14 -11.94 7.58
C ASP A 70 19.80 -12.24 6.09
N LYS A 71 19.01 -11.35 5.46
CA LYS A 71 18.56 -11.47 4.06
C LYS A 71 19.32 -10.54 3.10
N GLY A 72 20.43 -9.95 3.56
CA GLY A 72 21.24 -9.03 2.76
C GLY A 72 20.82 -7.55 2.86
N GLY A 73 19.96 -7.21 3.83
CA GLY A 73 19.69 -5.81 4.17
C GLY A 73 20.70 -5.23 5.17
N THR A 74 20.45 -4.00 5.62
CA THR A 74 21.31 -3.32 6.61
C THR A 74 20.55 -3.04 7.90
N ASN A 75 21.28 -3.05 9.02
CA ASN A 75 20.74 -2.66 10.33
C ASN A 75 20.16 -1.24 10.30
N GLU A 76 20.78 -0.32 9.55
CA GLU A 76 20.30 1.05 9.38
C GLU A 76 18.93 1.11 8.70
N MET A 77 18.73 0.35 7.61
CA MET A 77 17.44 0.29 6.91
C MET A 77 16.36 -0.32 7.82
N THR A 78 16.71 -1.38 8.56
CA THR A 78 15.81 -2.02 9.52
C THR A 78 15.43 -1.06 10.64
N ALA A 79 16.40 -0.35 11.23
CA ALA A 79 16.17 0.64 12.27
C ALA A 79 15.27 1.79 11.79
N ARG A 80 15.47 2.25 10.54
CA ARG A 80 14.62 3.28 9.93
C ARG A 80 13.19 2.81 9.74
N LEU A 81 12.99 1.59 9.25
CA LEU A 81 11.66 0.99 9.12
C LEU A 81 10.95 0.85 10.47
N ILE A 82 11.67 0.43 11.51
CA ILE A 82 11.14 0.32 12.88
C ILE A 82 10.74 1.70 13.41
N HIS A 83 11.60 2.71 13.24
CA HIS A 83 11.33 4.08 13.65
C HIS A 83 10.08 4.65 12.97
N ASP A 84 10.00 4.52 11.65
CA ASP A 84 8.89 4.97 10.83
C ASP A 84 7.58 4.26 11.18
N TYR A 85 7.62 2.95 11.41
CA TYR A 85 6.46 2.18 11.89
C TYR A 85 5.99 2.66 13.27
N LYS A 86 6.90 2.97 14.18
CA LYS A 86 6.56 3.46 15.53
C LYS A 86 5.85 4.81 15.49
N ILE A 87 6.21 5.68 14.54
CA ILE A 87 5.51 6.95 14.29
C ILE A 87 4.07 6.68 13.81
N LEU A 88 3.89 5.77 12.85
CA LEU A 88 2.56 5.40 12.36
C LEU A 88 1.74 4.74 13.48
N GLU A 89 2.32 3.82 14.24
CA GLU A 89 1.69 3.19 15.40
C GLU A 89 1.23 4.23 16.40
N GLU A 90 2.08 5.18 16.78
CA GLU A 90 1.69 6.25 17.68
C GLU A 90 0.56 7.11 17.09
N TYR A 91 0.64 7.49 15.82
CA TYR A 91 -0.37 8.32 15.18
C TYR A 91 -1.74 7.63 15.08
N PHE A 92 -1.77 6.36 14.66
CA PHE A 92 -3.00 5.60 14.48
C PHE A 92 -3.58 5.07 15.80
N LEU A 93 -2.75 4.73 16.81
CA LEU A 93 -3.23 4.30 18.13
C LEU A 93 -3.52 5.48 19.08
N LYS A 94 -2.73 6.56 19.06
CA LYS A 94 -3.03 7.77 19.87
C LYS A 94 -4.13 8.63 19.25
N GLY A 95 -4.30 8.59 17.93
CA GLY A 95 -5.41 9.27 17.24
C GLY A 95 -6.77 8.88 17.80
N ASP A 96 -6.93 7.64 18.27
CA ASP A 96 -8.16 7.12 18.89
C ASP A 96 -8.34 7.57 20.35
N THR A 97 -7.24 7.87 21.06
CA THR A 97 -7.26 8.25 22.49
C THR A 97 -7.30 9.75 22.75
N LEU A 98 -7.07 10.60 21.75
CA LEU A 98 -7.03 12.06 21.94
C LEU A 98 -8.42 12.71 22.04
N TRP A 99 -9.52 11.97 21.82
CA TRP A 99 -10.89 12.48 22.01
C TRP A 99 -11.54 12.03 23.31
N LYS A 100 -10.86 11.18 24.10
CA LYS A 100 -11.39 10.60 25.35
C LYS A 100 -10.93 11.30 26.63
N LYS A 101 -10.16 12.40 26.53
CA LYS A 101 -9.65 13.12 27.71
C LYS A 101 -10.44 14.37 28.12
N ASP A 102 -11.47 14.76 27.37
CA ASP A 102 -12.37 15.88 27.72
C ASP A 102 -13.80 15.42 28.08
N SER A 103 -14.00 14.16 28.48
CA SER A 103 -15.31 13.64 28.92
C SER A 103 -15.32 13.00 30.30
N LEU A 104 -14.40 13.40 31.19
CA LEU A 104 -14.61 13.26 32.63
C LEU A 104 -14.61 14.66 33.24
N LEU A 105 -15.79 15.27 33.19
CA LEU A 105 -16.23 16.31 34.12
C LEU A 105 -16.54 15.65 35.47
#